data_AF-A0AAV1LYC3-F1
#
_entry.id   AF-A0AAV1LYC3-F1
#
_cell.length_a   1.000
_cell.length_b   1.000
_cell.length_c   1.000
_cell.angle_alpha   90.00
_cell.angle_beta   90.00
_cell.angle_gamma   90.00
#
_symmetry.space_group_name_H-M   'P 1'
#
loop_
_entity.id
_entity.type
_entity.pdbx_description
1 polymer ?
#
loop_
_entity_poly.entity_id
_entity_poly.type
_entity_poly.pdbx_seq_one_letter_code
_entity_poly.pdbx_strand_id
1 'polypeptide(L)'
;MNCEACRNRITGEDILQCIQCMTHYHYRCLNITQSYYKANLGELRRSWICPLCNNITRRKGNNCNTPVRKQLENMDESNMSCENLTISETTVENSRPIMDTVENTPTSSGCTPAASITLDQFSRLLDLKLDTKLQSFQASLTRTIRTEVSDQIAKLKSEFTVTTDFLAEEQRDVKAELKKLSEKVSKLEDEKMQLQSELSKMNKTLQVLDKSSRKCSIEIQSVPEKRSENLL
;
A
#
# COMPACT_ATOMS: atom_id res chain seq x y z
N MET A 1 -15.14 5.32 26.31
CA MET A 1 -14.13 5.77 25.34
C MET A 1 -14.28 4.96 24.06
N ASN A 2 -14.15 5.61 22.92
CA ASN A 2 -14.46 5.02 21.62
C ASN A 2 -13.20 5.12 20.73
N CYS A 3 -13.08 4.23 19.75
CA CYS A 3 -12.00 4.25 18.78
C CYS A 3 -12.28 5.26 17.68
N GLU A 4 -11.35 6.17 17.39
CA GLU A 4 -11.57 7.22 16.38
C GLU A 4 -11.80 6.62 14.97
N ALA A 5 -11.10 5.54 14.64
CA ALA A 5 -11.16 4.90 13.33
C ALA A 5 -12.46 4.13 13.04
N CYS A 6 -13.07 3.48 14.05
CA CYS A 6 -14.28 2.66 13.85
C CYS A 6 -15.50 3.07 14.71
N ARG A 7 -15.37 4.12 15.52
CA ARG A 7 -16.37 4.71 16.43
C ARG A 7 -16.96 3.80 17.52
N ASN A 8 -16.66 2.50 17.49
CA ASN A 8 -17.04 1.52 18.50
C ASN A 8 -16.34 1.76 19.86
N ARG A 9 -16.99 1.33 20.94
CA ARG A 9 -16.48 1.41 22.33
C ARG A 9 -15.27 0.50 22.52
N ILE A 10 -14.19 1.03 23.09
CA ILE A 10 -12.97 0.27 23.40
C ILE A 10 -13.12 -0.45 24.74
N THR A 11 -12.71 -1.73 24.79
CA THR A 11 -12.46 -2.51 26.02
C THR A 11 -10.96 -2.51 26.35
N GLY A 12 -10.62 -2.47 27.65
CA GLY A 12 -9.33 -1.94 28.13
C GLY A 12 -8.03 -2.65 27.72
N GLU A 13 -8.11 -3.85 27.13
CA GLU A 13 -6.92 -4.61 26.69
C GLU A 13 -6.47 -4.25 25.27
N ASP A 14 -7.40 -3.89 24.37
CA ASP A 14 -7.16 -3.72 22.93
C ASP A 14 -6.73 -2.29 22.53
N ILE A 15 -6.30 -1.48 23.52
CA ILE A 15 -6.14 -0.01 23.43
C ILE A 15 -4.72 0.48 23.06
N LEU A 16 -4.67 1.40 22.08
CA LEU A 16 -3.54 2.31 21.84
C LEU A 16 -4.00 3.77 21.96
N GLN A 17 -3.11 4.64 22.46
CA GLN A 17 -3.34 6.09 22.61
C GLN A 17 -2.23 6.84 21.87
N CYS A 18 -2.58 7.85 21.09
CA CYS A 18 -1.60 8.68 20.38
C CYS A 18 -0.96 9.71 21.31
N ILE A 19 0.37 9.72 21.40
CA ILE A 19 1.11 10.66 22.28
C ILE A 19 1.02 12.15 21.88
N GLN A 20 0.55 12.47 20.66
CA GLN A 20 0.43 13.86 20.18
C GLN A 20 -0.98 14.47 20.35
N CYS A 21 -2.04 13.69 20.13
CA CYS A 21 -3.43 14.18 20.21
C CYS A 21 -4.29 13.46 21.27
N MET A 22 -3.71 12.53 22.04
CA MET A 22 -4.36 11.77 23.11
C MET A 22 -5.60 10.95 22.70
N THR A 23 -5.89 10.84 21.39
CA THR A 23 -6.99 10.02 20.85
C THR A 23 -6.69 8.53 20.91
N HIS A 24 -7.75 7.71 20.95
CA HIS A 24 -7.68 6.28 21.27
C HIS A 24 -8.12 5.40 20.09
N TYR A 25 -7.49 4.24 19.97
CA TYR A 25 -7.67 3.32 18.84
C TYR A 25 -7.64 1.86 19.31
N HIS A 26 -8.35 0.98 18.60
CA HIS A 26 -8.05 -0.45 18.63
C HIS A 26 -6.81 -0.75 17.79
N TYR A 27 -5.88 -1.59 18.24
CA TYR A 27 -4.74 -2.02 17.40
C TYR A 27 -5.21 -2.68 16.08
N ARG A 28 -6.35 -3.40 16.12
CA ARG A 28 -6.98 -4.02 14.93
C ARG A 28 -7.38 -2.98 13.87
N CYS A 29 -7.88 -1.82 14.29
CA CYS A 29 -8.28 -0.73 13.38
C CYS A 29 -7.08 0.06 12.82
N LEU A 30 -5.86 -0.33 13.20
CA LEU A 30 -4.60 0.23 12.72
C LEU A 30 -3.80 -0.79 11.89
N ASN A 31 -4.43 -1.92 11.53
CA ASN A 31 -3.84 -3.07 10.85
C ASN A 31 -2.61 -3.67 11.57
N ILE A 32 -2.55 -3.54 12.91
CA ILE A 32 -1.51 -4.15 13.74
C ILE A 32 -1.96 -5.58 14.11
N THR A 33 -1.08 -6.57 13.95
CA THR A 33 -1.39 -7.95 14.34
C THR A 33 -1.38 -8.14 15.86
N GLN A 34 -2.21 -9.06 16.38
CA GLN A 34 -2.30 -9.26 17.82
C GLN A 34 -1.00 -9.80 18.43
N SER A 35 -0.22 -10.58 17.67
CA SER A 35 1.12 -11.04 18.07
C SER A 35 2.10 -9.88 18.22
N TYR A 36 2.18 -9.00 17.22
CA TYR A 36 3.03 -7.80 17.26
C TYR A 36 2.60 -6.83 18.38
N TYR A 37 1.29 -6.61 18.56
CA TYR A 37 0.77 -5.77 19.63
C TYR A 37 1.13 -6.30 21.02
N LYS A 38 1.01 -7.61 21.25
CA LYS A 38 1.40 -8.24 22.53
C LYS A 38 2.90 -8.19 22.78
N ALA A 39 3.74 -8.43 21.76
CA ALA A 39 5.19 -8.38 21.87
C ALA A 39 5.72 -6.97 22.17
N ASN A 40 5.18 -5.95 21.49
CA ASN A 40 5.70 -4.58 21.52
C ASN A 40 4.86 -3.60 22.37
N LEU A 41 3.93 -4.13 23.18
CA LEU A 41 2.97 -3.34 23.97
C LEU A 41 3.63 -2.24 24.81
N GLY A 42 4.77 -2.57 25.42
CA GLY A 42 5.52 -1.67 26.30
C GLY A 42 6.24 -0.53 25.57
N GLU A 43 6.49 -0.65 24.26
CA GLU A 43 7.06 0.41 23.42
C GLU A 43 5.95 1.22 22.76
N LEU A 44 4.97 0.55 22.15
CA LEU A 44 3.82 1.19 21.49
C LEU A 44 3.09 2.16 22.44
N ARG A 45 2.92 1.81 23.72
CA ARG A 45 2.30 2.71 24.72
C ARG A 45 3.14 3.94 25.09
N ARG A 46 4.41 4.03 24.67
CA ARG A 46 5.32 5.17 24.96
C ARG A 46 5.63 6.04 23.74
N SER A 47 5.68 5.45 22.54
CA SER A 47 6.15 6.14 21.32
C SER A 47 5.10 6.27 20.21
N TRP A 48 3.95 5.60 20.31
CA TRP A 48 3.02 5.52 19.17
C TRP A 48 2.29 6.83 18.86
N ILE A 49 2.34 7.21 17.58
CA ILE A 49 1.69 8.39 17.00
C ILE A 49 0.68 7.89 15.96
N CYS A 50 -0.56 8.38 16.00
CA CYS A 50 -1.58 7.97 15.02
C CYS A 50 -1.26 8.50 13.61
N PRO A 51 -1.77 7.87 12.54
CA PRO A 51 -1.49 8.29 11.16
C PRO A 51 -1.79 9.76 10.88
N LEU A 52 -2.86 10.29 11.48
CA LEU A 52 -3.26 11.71 11.36
C LEU A 52 -2.17 12.65 11.93
N CYS A 53 -1.59 12.32 13.08
CA CYS A 53 -0.54 13.11 13.71
C CYS A 53 0.83 12.90 13.05
N ASN A 54 1.15 11.69 12.60
CA ASN A 54 2.43 11.40 11.95
C ASN A 54 2.59 12.26 10.67
N ASN A 55 1.52 12.34 9.88
CA ASN A 55 1.45 13.11 8.63
C ASN A 55 1.48 14.65 8.81
N ILE A 56 1.38 15.17 10.04
CA ILE A 56 1.46 16.62 10.33
C ILE A 56 2.93 17.09 10.45
N THR A 57 3.90 16.16 10.57
CA THR A 57 5.30 16.54 10.80
C THR A 57 6.01 17.06 9.54
N ARG A 58 6.72 18.18 9.68
CA ARG A 58 7.54 18.89 8.65
C ARG A 58 6.82 19.80 7.62
N ARG A 59 5.89 20.65 8.06
CA ARG A 59 5.75 22.02 7.49
C ARG A 59 6.03 23.13 8.52
N LYS A 60 7.17 23.03 9.22
CA LYS A 60 7.69 24.09 10.10
C LYS A 60 8.81 24.89 9.41
N GLY A 61 8.48 25.45 8.26
CA GLY A 61 9.30 26.43 7.52
C GLY A 61 8.50 27.71 7.35
N ASN A 62 9.13 28.87 7.57
CA ASN A 62 8.47 30.17 7.46
C ASN A 62 8.12 30.46 6.00
N ASN A 63 6.84 30.32 5.63
CA ASN A 63 6.38 30.50 4.26
C ASN A 63 5.70 31.86 4.01
N CYS A 64 6.12 32.88 4.77
CA CYS A 64 5.90 34.28 4.41
C CYS A 64 6.93 34.66 3.34
N ASN A 65 6.48 35.25 2.23
CA ASN A 65 7.28 35.62 1.04
C ASN A 65 7.79 34.47 0.15
N THR A 66 6.87 33.85 -0.59
CA THR A 66 7.14 33.42 -1.99
C THR A 66 6.03 33.97 -2.90
N PRO A 67 6.35 34.52 -4.09
CA PRO A 67 5.35 35.18 -4.93
C PRO A 67 4.46 34.17 -5.68
N VAL A 68 3.17 34.49 -5.80
CA VAL A 68 2.19 33.66 -6.51
C VAL A 68 2.49 33.63 -8.01
N ARG A 69 3.06 32.52 -8.50
CA ARG A 69 3.11 32.25 -9.95
C ARG A 69 1.74 31.76 -10.39
N LYS A 70 1.04 32.57 -11.20
CA LYS A 70 -0.24 32.19 -11.81
C LYS A 70 -0.07 30.90 -12.61
N GLN A 71 -1.04 29.99 -12.52
CA GLN A 71 -1.13 28.88 -13.46
C GLN A 71 -1.47 29.40 -14.85
N LEU A 72 -0.90 28.75 -15.86
CA LEU A 72 -1.39 28.77 -17.23
C LEU A 72 -1.72 27.32 -17.58
N GLU A 73 -2.89 27.14 -18.19
CA GLU A 73 -3.36 25.84 -18.67
C GLU A 73 -2.72 25.57 -20.04
N ASN A 74 -2.18 24.37 -20.26
CA ASN A 74 -2.58 23.49 -21.38
C ASN A 74 -1.73 22.22 -21.53
N MET A 75 -2.45 21.13 -21.81
CA MET A 75 -2.17 19.98 -22.70
C MET A 75 -0.81 19.24 -22.69
N ASP A 76 -0.95 17.93 -22.44
CA ASP A 76 -0.41 16.80 -23.20
C ASP A 76 1.04 16.27 -23.07
N GLU A 77 1.09 14.95 -23.33
CA GLU A 77 2.18 14.02 -23.63
C GLU A 77 3.36 13.78 -22.65
N SER A 78 3.34 12.57 -22.10
CA SER A 78 4.39 11.55 -22.32
C SER A 78 5.85 11.92 -22.03
N ASN A 79 6.29 11.76 -20.78
CA ASN A 79 7.63 11.23 -20.53
C ASN A 79 7.72 10.38 -19.25
N MET A 80 8.05 9.10 -19.41
CA MET A 80 8.40 8.17 -18.32
C MET A 80 9.88 7.81 -18.49
N SER A 81 10.74 8.31 -17.59
CA SER A 81 12.11 7.83 -17.45
C SER A 81 12.48 7.70 -15.99
N CYS A 82 13.03 6.54 -15.65
CA CYS A 82 13.73 6.30 -14.38
C CYS A 82 15.24 6.59 -14.53
N GLU A 83 16.04 6.10 -13.59
CA GLU A 83 17.49 6.34 -13.40
C GLU A 83 17.84 7.67 -12.70
N ASN A 84 18.85 7.78 -11.84
CA ASN A 84 20.01 6.89 -11.62
C ASN A 84 20.21 6.47 -10.15
N LEU A 85 20.88 5.33 -9.94
CA LEU A 85 21.45 4.91 -8.65
C LEU A 85 22.99 4.98 -8.74
N THR A 86 23.63 5.83 -7.94
CA THR A 86 25.09 5.96 -7.94
C THR A 86 25.73 4.87 -7.06
N ILE A 87 26.37 3.89 -7.69
CA ILE A 87 27.26 2.93 -7.01
C ILE A 87 28.71 3.37 -7.31
N SER A 88 29.48 3.62 -6.26
CA SER A 88 30.90 3.99 -6.36
C SER A 88 31.76 2.77 -6.06
N GLU A 89 32.38 2.18 -7.09
CA GLU A 89 33.24 1.00 -6.95
C GLU A 89 34.73 1.35 -7.13
N THR A 90 35.60 0.64 -6.41
CA THR A 90 37.03 0.99 -6.28
C THR A 90 37.91 0.36 -7.36
N THR A 91 38.61 1.19 -8.13
CA THR A 91 39.67 0.73 -9.05
C THR A 91 41.05 0.78 -8.39
N VAL A 92 41.74 -0.36 -8.32
CA VAL A 92 43.15 -0.46 -7.91
C VAL A 92 43.91 -1.21 -9.00
N GLU A 93 44.64 -0.49 -9.85
CA GLU A 93 45.50 -1.08 -10.87
C GLU A 93 46.91 -1.32 -10.33
N ASN A 94 47.46 -2.51 -10.60
CA ASN A 94 48.78 -2.94 -10.11
C ASN A 94 49.61 -3.49 -11.28
N SER A 95 50.42 -2.61 -11.89
CA SER A 95 51.22 -2.94 -13.08
C SER A 95 52.57 -3.58 -12.73
N ARG A 96 52.98 -4.59 -13.51
CA ARG A 96 54.24 -5.34 -13.32
C ARG A 96 55.45 -4.63 -13.94
N PRO A 97 56.68 -4.86 -13.42
CA PRO A 97 57.91 -4.31 -14.00
C PRO A 97 58.34 -5.02 -15.30
N ILE A 98 59.28 -4.36 -16.00
CA ILE A 98 59.81 -4.72 -17.34
C ILE A 98 61.07 -5.59 -17.22
N MET A 99 61.41 -6.31 -18.29
CA MET A 99 62.54 -7.24 -18.42
C MET A 99 63.50 -6.76 -19.53
N ASP A 100 64.82 -6.91 -19.34
CA ASP A 100 65.93 -6.94 -20.33
C ASP A 100 67.27 -6.75 -19.56
N THR A 101 68.46 -7.28 -19.92
CA THR A 101 68.90 -8.13 -21.06
C THR A 101 70.14 -8.97 -20.63
N VAL A 102 70.33 -10.16 -21.24
CA VAL A 102 71.58 -10.79 -21.80
C VAL A 102 72.95 -10.47 -21.13
N GLU A 103 73.89 -11.39 -20.84
CA GLU A 103 74.20 -12.78 -21.33
C GLU A 103 74.51 -13.71 -20.10
N ASN A 104 75.31 -14.79 -20.00
CA ASN A 104 76.26 -15.52 -20.87
C ASN A 104 76.43 -17.03 -20.49
N THR A 105 77.53 -17.66 -20.93
CA THR A 105 77.83 -19.11 -21.04
C THR A 105 79.36 -19.36 -20.94
N PRO A 106 79.89 -20.61 -20.98
CA PRO A 106 79.33 -21.92 -20.63
C PRO A 106 80.27 -22.80 -19.74
N THR A 107 79.81 -23.95 -19.23
CA THR A 107 80.67 -25.16 -19.13
C THR A 107 79.85 -26.46 -19.23
N SER A 108 80.48 -27.53 -19.73
CA SER A 108 79.86 -28.77 -20.18
C SER A 108 79.51 -29.80 -19.10
N SER A 109 78.45 -30.58 -19.33
CA SER A 109 78.54 -32.04 -19.53
C SER A 109 77.24 -32.58 -20.12
N GLY A 110 77.32 -33.56 -21.02
CA GLY A 110 76.16 -34.11 -21.73
C GLY A 110 75.73 -35.50 -21.25
N CYS A 111 74.47 -35.86 -21.50
CA CYS A 111 74.02 -37.25 -21.52
C CYS A 111 72.82 -37.42 -22.48
N THR A 112 72.42 -38.66 -22.75
CA THR A 112 71.51 -39.01 -23.86
C THR A 112 70.06 -38.55 -23.68
N PRO A 113 69.32 -38.26 -24.77
CA PRO A 113 67.92 -37.84 -24.72
C PRO A 113 67.00 -39.05 -24.51
N ALA A 114 66.94 -39.55 -23.27
CA ALA A 114 65.73 -40.23 -22.81
C ALA A 114 64.58 -39.22 -22.82
N ALA A 115 63.42 -39.58 -23.36
CA ALA A 115 62.24 -38.72 -23.41
C ALA A 115 61.54 -38.63 -22.04
N SER A 116 62.24 -38.08 -21.04
CA SER A 116 61.66 -37.73 -19.76
C SER A 116 60.66 -36.58 -19.94
N ILE A 117 59.46 -36.75 -19.37
CA ILE A 117 58.46 -35.68 -19.30
C ILE A 117 59.10 -34.53 -18.50
N THR A 118 59.21 -33.36 -19.12
CA THR A 118 59.73 -32.17 -18.44
C THR A 118 58.69 -31.65 -17.44
N LEU A 119 59.14 -30.97 -16.39
CA LEU A 119 58.26 -30.42 -15.36
C LEU A 119 57.19 -29.47 -15.95
N ASP A 120 57.56 -28.72 -17.01
CA ASP A 120 56.67 -27.89 -17.82
C ASP A 120 55.57 -28.70 -18.54
N GLN A 121 55.90 -29.84 -19.15
CA GLN A 121 54.90 -30.74 -19.75
C GLN A 121 53.93 -31.30 -18.69
N PHE A 122 54.43 -31.61 -17.48
CA PHE A 122 53.57 -32.05 -16.38
C PHE A 122 52.66 -30.94 -15.86
N SER A 123 53.17 -29.71 -15.71
CA SER A 123 52.34 -28.55 -15.34
C SER A 123 51.20 -28.34 -16.34
N ARG A 124 51.51 -28.25 -17.64
CA ARG A 124 50.49 -28.06 -18.69
C ARG A 124 49.41 -29.14 -18.69
N LEU A 125 49.77 -30.38 -18.35
CA LEU A 125 48.82 -31.49 -18.23
C LEU A 125 47.96 -31.38 -16.96
N LEU A 126 48.50 -30.87 -15.84
CA LEU A 126 47.70 -30.54 -14.66
C LEU A 126 46.76 -29.36 -14.93
N ASP A 127 47.28 -28.27 -15.48
CA ASP A 127 46.52 -27.05 -15.80
C ASP A 127 45.33 -27.37 -16.72
N LEU A 128 45.58 -28.08 -17.83
CA LEU A 128 44.52 -28.52 -18.75
C LEU A 128 43.49 -29.44 -18.09
N LYS A 129 43.88 -30.30 -17.14
CA LYS A 129 42.96 -31.17 -16.38
C LYS A 129 42.17 -30.39 -15.33
N LEU A 130 42.78 -29.39 -14.69
CA LEU A 130 42.12 -28.49 -13.75
C LEU A 130 41.10 -27.62 -14.48
N ASP A 131 41.46 -27.00 -15.60
CA ASP A 131 40.55 -26.24 -16.47
C ASP A 131 39.38 -27.09 -16.95
N THR A 132 39.64 -28.31 -17.43
CA THR A 132 38.56 -29.26 -17.83
C THR A 132 37.59 -29.51 -16.67
N LYS A 133 38.09 -29.62 -15.43
CA LYS A 133 37.26 -29.83 -14.25
C LYS A 133 36.51 -28.57 -13.83
N LEU A 134 37.17 -27.41 -13.80
CA LEU A 134 36.57 -26.11 -13.50
C LEU A 134 35.46 -25.76 -14.49
N GLN A 135 35.69 -25.93 -15.80
CA GLN A 135 34.67 -25.75 -16.84
C GLN A 135 33.48 -26.70 -16.64
N SER A 136 33.74 -27.99 -16.34
CA SER A 136 32.65 -28.95 -16.08
C SER A 136 31.82 -28.59 -14.83
N PHE A 137 32.48 -28.06 -13.79
CA PHE A 137 31.85 -27.63 -12.55
C PHE A 137 31.06 -26.33 -12.75
N GLN A 138 31.62 -25.34 -13.45
CA GLN A 138 30.95 -24.09 -13.83
C GLN A 138 29.72 -24.35 -14.70
N ALA A 139 29.81 -25.25 -15.69
CA ALA A 139 28.68 -25.67 -16.50
C ALA A 139 27.59 -26.35 -15.65
N SER A 140 27.98 -27.18 -14.67
CA SER A 140 27.04 -27.79 -13.73
C SER A 140 26.37 -26.75 -12.82
N LEU A 141 27.12 -25.80 -12.24
CA LEU A 141 26.57 -24.72 -11.42
C LEU A 141 25.59 -23.85 -12.22
N THR A 142 26.00 -23.42 -13.42
CA THR A 142 25.16 -22.60 -14.32
C THR A 142 23.88 -23.35 -14.70
N ARG A 143 23.95 -24.67 -14.87
CA ARG A 143 22.77 -25.52 -15.12
C ARG A 143 21.85 -25.57 -13.91
N THR A 144 22.36 -25.90 -12.72
CA THR A 144 21.57 -26.01 -11.48
C THR A 144 20.91 -24.68 -11.11
N ILE A 145 21.65 -23.58 -11.19
CA ILE A 145 21.12 -22.23 -10.95
C ILE A 145 20.03 -21.90 -11.98
N ARG A 146 20.24 -22.21 -13.26
CA ARG A 146 19.22 -21.96 -14.30
C ARG A 146 17.96 -22.80 -14.09
N THR A 147 18.05 -24.06 -13.69
CA THR A 147 16.87 -24.89 -13.41
C THR A 147 16.13 -24.39 -12.17
N GLU A 148 16.82 -24.17 -11.05
CA GLU A 148 16.21 -23.72 -9.81
C GLU A 148 15.52 -22.35 -9.97
N VAL A 149 16.18 -21.38 -10.63
CA VAL A 149 15.59 -20.07 -10.93
C VAL A 149 14.41 -20.20 -11.90
N SER A 150 14.48 -21.07 -12.91
CA SER A 150 13.38 -21.32 -13.84
C SER A 150 12.15 -21.91 -13.14
N ASP A 151 12.36 -22.89 -12.26
CA ASP A 151 11.29 -23.58 -11.55
C ASP A 151 10.65 -22.68 -10.48
N GLN A 152 11.45 -21.85 -9.79
CA GLN A 152 10.93 -20.81 -8.89
C GLN A 152 10.15 -19.73 -9.63
N ILE A 153 10.60 -19.28 -10.81
CA ILE A 153 9.85 -18.34 -11.67
C ILE A 153 8.54 -18.96 -12.17
N ALA A 154 8.55 -20.24 -12.58
CA ALA A 154 7.36 -20.95 -13.02
C ALA A 154 6.33 -21.09 -11.88
N LYS A 155 6.79 -21.45 -10.68
CA LYS A 155 5.96 -21.51 -9.47
C LYS A 155 5.39 -20.13 -9.11
N LEU A 156 6.22 -19.10 -9.03
CA LEU A 156 5.79 -17.73 -8.70
C LEU A 156 4.77 -17.21 -9.71
N LYS A 157 4.95 -17.48 -11.01
CA LYS A 157 3.98 -17.14 -12.06
C LYS A 157 2.64 -17.87 -11.86
N SER A 158 2.66 -19.14 -11.47
CA SER A 158 1.45 -19.90 -11.17
C SER A 158 0.70 -19.34 -9.95
N GLU A 159 1.42 -19.04 -8.86
CA GLU A 159 0.85 -18.46 -7.64
C GLU A 159 0.29 -17.05 -7.89
N PHE A 160 0.98 -16.23 -8.70
CA PHE A 160 0.52 -14.90 -9.11
C PHE A 160 -0.73 -14.97 -9.99
N THR A 161 -0.80 -15.93 -10.93
CA THR A 161 -1.98 -16.14 -11.78
C THR A 161 -3.20 -16.52 -10.94
N VAL A 162 -3.07 -17.54 -10.07
CA VAL A 162 -4.15 -17.97 -9.17
C VAL A 162 -4.63 -16.83 -8.26
N THR A 163 -3.71 -16.02 -7.73
CA THR A 163 -4.06 -14.86 -6.89
C THR A 163 -4.78 -13.77 -7.70
N THR A 164 -4.36 -13.52 -8.94
CA THR A 164 -4.98 -12.54 -9.84
C THR A 164 -6.38 -12.98 -10.26
N ASP A 165 -6.55 -14.25 -10.62
CA ASP A 165 -7.85 -14.81 -11.02
C ASP A 165 -8.85 -14.80 -9.86
N PHE A 166 -8.40 -15.12 -8.64
CA PHE A 166 -9.20 -15.01 -7.42
C PHE A 166 -9.67 -13.57 -7.18
N LEU A 167 -8.76 -12.59 -7.21
CA LEU A 167 -9.10 -11.17 -7.04
C LEU A 167 -10.03 -10.65 -8.15
N ALA A 168 -9.91 -11.17 -9.37
CA ALA A 168 -10.79 -10.85 -10.49
C ALA A 168 -12.20 -11.48 -10.37
N GLU A 169 -12.37 -12.56 -9.60
CA GLU A 169 -13.69 -13.11 -9.22
C GLU A 169 -14.29 -12.31 -8.05
N GLU A 170 -13.52 -12.08 -6.98
CA GLU A 170 -13.97 -11.28 -5.83
C GLU A 170 -14.38 -9.85 -6.27
N GLN A 171 -13.65 -9.23 -7.20
CA GLN A 171 -14.03 -7.94 -7.79
C GLN A 171 -15.33 -8.01 -8.61
N ARG A 172 -15.64 -9.14 -9.26
CA ARG A 172 -16.91 -9.34 -9.98
C ARG A 172 -18.08 -9.51 -9.02
N ASP A 173 -17.92 -10.30 -7.96
CA ASP A 173 -18.94 -10.48 -6.93
C ASP A 173 -19.25 -9.17 -6.18
N VAL A 174 -18.23 -8.46 -5.69
CA VAL A 174 -18.40 -7.16 -5.02
C VAL A 174 -19.08 -6.14 -5.95
N LYS A 175 -18.76 -6.15 -7.25
CA LYS A 175 -19.43 -5.29 -8.25
C LYS A 175 -20.89 -5.70 -8.48
N ALA A 176 -21.21 -6.99 -8.44
CA ALA A 176 -22.57 -7.49 -8.53
C ALA A 176 -23.40 -7.14 -7.27
N GLU A 177 -22.82 -7.22 -6.08
CA GLU A 177 -23.45 -6.78 -4.83
C GLU A 177 -23.70 -5.27 -4.81
N LEU A 178 -22.70 -4.47 -5.21
CA LEU A 178 -22.84 -3.01 -5.32
C LEU A 178 -23.99 -2.64 -6.28
N LYS A 179 -24.12 -3.33 -7.41
CA LYS A 179 -25.24 -3.15 -8.34
C LYS A 179 -26.59 -3.50 -7.69
N LYS A 180 -26.72 -4.66 -7.04
CA LYS A 180 -27.95 -5.05 -6.31
C LYS A 180 -28.33 -4.03 -5.23
N LEU A 181 -27.33 -3.49 -4.51
CA LEU A 181 -27.55 -2.49 -3.47
C LEU A 181 -27.97 -1.15 -4.06
N SER A 182 -27.36 -0.70 -5.16
CA SER A 182 -27.76 0.51 -5.89
C SER A 182 -29.19 0.41 -6.44
N GLU A 183 -29.56 -0.72 -7.04
CA GLU A 183 -30.94 -1.00 -7.48
C GLU A 183 -31.95 -0.99 -6.32
N LYS A 184 -31.54 -1.44 -5.13
CA LYS A 184 -32.37 -1.38 -3.91
C LYS A 184 -32.50 0.04 -3.36
N VAL A 185 -31.43 0.84 -3.39
CA VAL A 185 -31.47 2.25 -2.97
C VAL A 185 -32.43 3.04 -3.85
N SER A 186 -32.32 2.93 -5.17
CA SER A 186 -33.24 3.61 -6.12
C SER A 186 -34.71 3.32 -5.78
N LYS A 187 -35.08 2.04 -5.61
CA LYS A 187 -36.45 1.64 -5.28
C LYS A 187 -36.95 2.25 -3.97
N LEU A 188 -36.10 2.28 -2.94
CA LEU A 188 -36.45 2.90 -1.65
C LEU A 188 -36.56 4.43 -1.74
N GLU A 189 -35.85 5.08 -2.66
CA GLU A 189 -35.97 6.51 -2.93
C GLU A 189 -37.26 6.83 -3.72
N ASP A 190 -37.62 5.99 -4.70
CA ASP A 190 -38.88 6.05 -5.45
C ASP A 190 -40.09 5.84 -4.52
N GLU A 191 -40.10 4.78 -3.72
CA GLU A 191 -41.14 4.47 -2.72
C GLU A 191 -41.31 5.62 -1.71
N LYS A 192 -40.18 6.18 -1.22
CA LYS A 192 -40.18 7.34 -0.32
C LYS A 192 -40.78 8.58 -0.99
N MET A 193 -40.47 8.86 -2.25
CA MET A 193 -41.05 9.99 -2.99
C MET A 193 -42.56 9.80 -3.19
N GLN A 194 -43.01 8.58 -3.52
CA GLN A 194 -44.43 8.26 -3.63
C GLN A 194 -45.16 8.48 -2.29
N LEU A 195 -44.66 7.92 -1.19
CA LEU A 195 -45.27 8.06 0.14
C LEU A 195 -45.32 9.53 0.60
N GLN A 196 -44.29 10.34 0.29
CA GLN A 196 -44.31 11.77 0.57
C GLN A 196 -45.36 12.51 -0.28
N SER A 197 -45.55 12.13 -1.54
CA SER A 197 -46.61 12.65 -2.42
C SER A 197 -48.01 12.30 -1.89
N GLU A 198 -48.21 11.07 -1.42
CA GLU A 198 -49.48 10.59 -0.85
C GLU A 198 -49.81 11.25 0.49
N LEU A 199 -48.83 11.39 1.39
CA LEU A 199 -48.99 12.18 2.62
C LEU A 199 -49.34 13.65 2.33
N SER A 200 -48.72 14.27 1.31
CA SER A 200 -49.06 15.63 0.87
C SER A 200 -50.50 15.73 0.35
N LYS A 201 -50.96 14.74 -0.42
CA LYS A 201 -52.36 14.66 -0.91
C LYS A 201 -53.33 14.48 0.26
N MET A 202 -53.10 13.52 1.16
CA MET A 202 -53.98 13.28 2.31
C MET A 202 -54.08 14.49 3.23
N ASN A 203 -52.98 15.18 3.53
CA ASN A 203 -52.99 16.39 4.35
C ASN A 203 -53.82 17.52 3.70
N LYS A 204 -53.72 17.70 2.37
CA LYS A 204 -54.57 18.65 1.64
C LYS A 204 -56.06 18.27 1.71
N THR A 205 -56.40 16.99 1.55
CA THR A 205 -57.78 16.50 1.70
C THR A 205 -58.32 16.72 3.11
N LEU A 206 -57.53 16.43 4.15
CA LEU A 206 -57.89 16.69 5.55
C LEU A 206 -58.13 18.19 5.81
N GLN A 207 -57.28 19.08 5.29
CA GLN A 207 -57.47 20.53 5.40
C GLN A 207 -58.74 21.03 4.68
N VAL A 208 -59.12 20.41 3.56
CA VAL A 208 -60.39 20.72 2.87
C VAL A 208 -61.59 20.22 3.67
N LEU A 209 -61.52 19.01 4.24
CA LEU A 209 -62.57 18.43 5.07
C LEU A 209 -62.79 19.22 6.37
N ASP A 210 -61.72 19.59 7.07
CA ASP A 210 -61.79 20.42 8.30
C ASP A 210 -62.42 21.79 8.01
N LYS A 211 -61.96 22.48 6.95
CA LYS A 211 -62.58 23.74 6.49
C LYS A 211 -64.05 23.56 6.09
N SER A 212 -64.41 22.45 5.46
CA SER A 212 -65.80 22.16 5.10
C SER A 212 -66.67 21.87 6.32
N SER A 213 -66.12 21.18 7.34
CA SER A 213 -66.81 20.87 8.59
C SER A 213 -67.09 22.13 9.40
N ARG A 214 -66.12 23.06 9.45
CA ARG A 214 -66.26 24.33 10.19
C ARG A 214 -67.01 25.42 9.42
N LYS A 215 -67.35 25.21 8.14
CA LYS A 215 -67.98 26.22 7.26
C LYS A 215 -69.28 26.81 7.81
N CYS A 216 -70.00 26.05 8.63
CA CYS A 216 -71.24 26.48 9.28
C CYS A 216 -71.10 26.68 10.80
N SER A 217 -69.89 26.60 11.34
CA SER A 217 -69.61 26.82 12.77
C SER A 217 -69.34 28.30 13.03
N ILE A 218 -70.14 28.93 13.88
CA ILE A 218 -69.89 30.29 14.37
C ILE A 218 -69.11 30.17 15.68
N GLU A 219 -67.86 30.60 15.68
CA GLU A 219 -67.05 30.71 16.89
C GLU A 219 -67.31 32.06 17.56
N ILE A 220 -67.87 32.04 18.77
CA ILE A 220 -68.13 33.25 19.56
C ILE A 220 -67.08 33.32 20.67
N GLN A 221 -66.09 34.19 20.49
CA GLN A 221 -65.05 34.45 21.50
C GLN A 221 -65.53 35.51 22.52
N SER A 222 -64.90 35.54 23.69
CA SER A 222 -65.14 36.54 24.75
C SER A 222 -66.58 36.63 25.28
N VAL A 223 -67.28 35.50 25.34
CA VAL A 223 -68.56 35.39 26.09
C VAL A 223 -68.24 35.25 27.59
N PRO A 224 -68.79 36.09 28.48
CA PRO A 224 -68.67 35.88 29.93
C PRO A 224 -69.31 34.56 30.35
N GLU A 225 -68.59 33.71 31.10
CA GLU A 225 -69.15 32.48 31.65
C GLU A 225 -70.14 32.78 32.79
N LYS A 226 -69.91 33.88 33.51
CA LYS A 226 -70.70 34.28 34.69
C LYS A 226 -71.18 35.71 34.58
N ARG A 227 -72.39 35.95 35.11
CA ARG A 227 -73.11 37.23 35.07
C ARG A 227 -72.46 38.39 35.85
N SER A 228 -71.26 38.18 36.41
CA SER A 228 -70.46 39.12 37.19
C SER A 228 -69.02 39.26 36.68
N GLU A 229 -68.69 38.64 35.54
CA GLU A 229 -67.38 38.79 34.88
C GLU A 229 -67.40 40.09 34.06
N ASN A 230 -66.87 41.17 34.65
CA ASN A 230 -66.67 42.44 33.97
C ASN A 230 -65.58 42.30 32.90
N LEU A 231 -65.97 42.40 31.63
CA LEU A 231 -65.04 42.63 30.53
C LEU A 231 -64.62 44.11 30.57
N LEU A 232 -63.31 44.35 30.76
CA LEU A 232 -62.65 45.65 30.73
C LEU A 232 -61.99 45.91 29.36
#